data_AF-A0A1G1H1Q3-F1
#
_entry.id   AF-A0A1G1H1Q3-F1
#
_cell.length_a   1.000
_cell.length_b   1.000
_cell.length_c   1.000
_cell.angle_alpha   90.00
_cell.angle_beta   90.00
_cell.angle_gamma   90.00
#
_symmetry.space_group_name_H-M   'P 1'
#
loop_
_entity.id
_entity.type
_entity.pdbx_description
1 polymer ?
#
loop_
_entity_poly.entity_id
_entity_poly.type
_entity_poly.pdbx_seq_one_letter_code
_entity_poly.pdbx_strand_id
1 'polypeptide(L)'
;MNNDEFHFDIDRIRSPFSKAQIIASLEKYAQLHNVDTFGMREYDAWDGKLAHSETIRVRFGTWGKALQAAGCRAERGGKLDPKSMVKAFRDCWREHKSVPTLRQLEEFLDHHKYPFRIKTYAKVFGGLGRLARRIVQVQEGELQEADLYRLRKIEPRRDRTVSLRLRMTCSSGMAIAA
;
A
#
# COMPACT_ATOMS: atom_id res chain seq x y z
N MET A 1 29.52 -13.21 41.97
CA MET A 1 28.12 -12.87 41.63
C MET A 1 28.18 -12.02 40.38
N ASN A 2 27.99 -12.63 39.21
CA ASN A 2 27.97 -11.88 37.96
C ASN A 2 26.58 -11.26 37.83
N ASN A 3 26.50 -9.94 37.91
CA ASN A 3 25.30 -9.21 37.51
C ASN A 3 25.24 -9.30 35.99
N ASP A 4 24.52 -10.30 35.48
CA ASP A 4 24.06 -10.31 34.11
C ASP A 4 23.10 -9.13 33.94
N GLU A 5 23.63 -8.02 33.43
CA GLU A 5 22.91 -6.79 33.13
C GLU A 5 21.95 -7.08 31.96
N PHE A 6 20.75 -7.54 32.30
CA PHE A 6 19.72 -7.92 31.35
C PHE A 6 19.18 -6.68 30.62
N HIS A 7 19.67 -6.44 29.40
CA HIS A 7 19.19 -5.37 28.53
C HIS A 7 17.96 -5.83 27.73
N PHE A 8 16.82 -5.17 27.95
CA PHE A 8 15.61 -5.36 27.14
C PHE A 8 15.76 -4.62 25.80
N ASP A 9 16.24 -5.33 24.78
CA ASP A 9 16.45 -4.77 23.45
C ASP A 9 15.29 -5.14 22.51
N ILE A 10 14.42 -4.16 22.22
CA ILE A 10 13.26 -4.31 21.33
C ILE A 10 13.72 -4.63 19.90
N ASP A 11 14.94 -4.22 19.51
CA ASP A 11 15.50 -4.42 18.18
C ASP A 11 16.08 -5.83 17.96
N ARG A 12 16.21 -6.63 19.03
CA ARG A 12 16.76 -8.00 18.94
C ARG A 12 15.81 -8.98 18.25
N ILE A 13 14.55 -8.62 18.07
CA ILE A 13 13.60 -9.43 17.31
C ILE A 13 13.52 -8.87 15.87
N ARG A 14 14.22 -9.48 14.89
CA ARG A 14 13.65 -9.90 13.57
C ARG A 14 14.61 -10.31 12.45
N SER A 15 15.93 -10.11 12.50
CA SER A 15 16.87 -10.74 11.55
C SER A 15 18.33 -10.46 11.92
N PRO A 16 19.23 -11.46 11.85
CA PRO A 16 20.64 -11.29 12.17
C PRO A 16 21.40 -10.37 11.18
N PHE A 17 20.81 -10.02 10.03
CA PHE A 17 21.51 -9.30 8.96
C PHE A 17 21.27 -7.80 8.99
N SER A 18 22.34 -7.00 9.02
CA SER A 18 22.23 -5.54 8.94
C SER A 18 21.62 -5.09 7.59
N LYS A 19 21.06 -3.87 7.55
CA LYS A 19 20.54 -3.31 6.29
C LYS A 19 21.63 -3.23 5.21
N ALA A 20 22.86 -2.90 5.59
CA ALA A 20 24.00 -2.85 4.67
C ALA A 20 24.32 -4.23 4.07
N GLN A 21 24.30 -5.29 4.90
CA GLN A 21 24.52 -6.65 4.41
C GLN A 21 23.42 -7.10 3.42
N ILE A 22 22.17 -6.74 3.70
CA ILE A 22 21.05 -7.03 2.79
C ILE A 22 21.20 -6.27 1.47
N ILE A 23 21.60 -5.00 1.51
CA ILE A 23 21.85 -4.20 0.30
C ILE A 23 22.94 -4.86 -0.55
N ALA A 24 24.08 -5.21 0.06
CA ALA A 24 25.17 -5.88 -0.65
C ALA A 24 24.73 -7.22 -1.28
N SER A 25 23.83 -7.96 -0.63
CA SER A 25 23.28 -9.20 -1.17
C SER A 25 22.37 -8.96 -2.38
N LEU A 26 21.57 -7.88 -2.37
CA LEU A 26 20.72 -7.49 -3.50
C LEU A 26 21.57 -7.00 -4.68
N GLU A 27 22.61 -6.20 -4.43
CA GLU A 27 23.57 -5.75 -5.44
C GLU A 27 24.32 -6.92 -6.08
N LYS A 28 24.77 -7.88 -5.26
CA LYS A 28 25.43 -9.10 -5.75
C LYS A 28 24.53 -9.90 -6.67
N TYR A 29 23.24 -10.02 -6.36
CA TYR A 29 22.27 -10.68 -7.23
C TYR A 29 22.12 -9.93 -8.56
N ALA A 30 21.94 -8.61 -8.51
CA ALA A 30 21.80 -7.75 -9.69
C ALA A 30 23.01 -7.89 -10.64
N GLN A 31 24.22 -7.85 -10.09
CA GLN A 31 25.47 -8.02 -10.84
C GLN A 31 25.61 -9.41 -11.44
N LEU A 32 25.29 -10.47 -10.68
CA LEU A 32 25.42 -11.85 -11.13
C LEU A 32 24.50 -12.16 -12.32
N HIS A 33 23.26 -11.66 -12.26
CA HIS A 33 22.26 -11.90 -13.29
C HIS A 33 22.22 -10.83 -14.38
N ASN A 34 23.04 -9.79 -14.26
CA ASN A 34 23.07 -8.63 -15.16
C ASN A 34 21.67 -8.01 -15.37
N VAL A 35 20.92 -7.86 -14.28
CA VAL A 35 19.57 -7.31 -14.26
C VAL A 35 19.48 -6.09 -13.34
N ASP A 36 18.87 -5.02 -13.84
CA ASP A 36 18.65 -3.80 -13.05
C ASP A 36 17.40 -3.88 -12.17
N THR A 37 16.53 -4.87 -12.38
CA THR A 37 15.28 -5.09 -11.65
C THR A 37 15.01 -6.59 -11.52
N PHE A 38 14.43 -7.00 -10.40
CA PHE A 38 14.04 -8.38 -10.15
C PHE A 38 12.99 -8.47 -9.03
N GLY A 39 12.20 -9.52 -9.09
CA GLY A 39 11.12 -9.83 -8.16
C GLY A 39 11.58 -10.60 -6.92
N MET A 40 10.71 -10.60 -5.91
CA MET A 40 10.93 -11.37 -4.67
C MET A 40 11.15 -12.87 -4.95
N ARG A 41 10.39 -13.45 -5.89
CA ARG A 41 10.45 -14.88 -6.22
C ARG A 41 11.77 -15.27 -6.88
N GLU A 42 12.30 -14.40 -7.75
CA GLU A 42 13.55 -14.65 -8.47
C GLU A 42 14.73 -14.62 -7.51
N TYR A 43 14.71 -13.67 -6.57
CA TYR A 43 15.71 -13.61 -5.50
C TYR A 43 15.57 -14.75 -4.48
N ASP A 44 14.34 -15.13 -4.10
CA ASP A 44 14.10 -16.26 -3.20
C ASP A 44 14.49 -17.60 -3.82
N ALA A 45 14.46 -17.73 -5.14
CA ALA A 45 14.92 -18.91 -5.86
C ALA A 45 16.45 -19.03 -5.94
N TRP A 46 17.19 -17.95 -5.64
CA TRP A 46 18.64 -17.96 -5.66
C TRP A 46 19.21 -18.59 -4.38
N ASP A 47 20.17 -19.50 -4.55
CA ASP A 47 20.84 -20.18 -3.43
C ASP A 47 21.83 -19.29 -2.69
N GLY A 48 22.35 -18.24 -3.35
CA GLY A 48 23.28 -17.28 -2.75
C GLY A 48 22.61 -16.20 -1.89
N LYS A 49 21.30 -16.29 -1.66
CA LYS A 49 20.54 -15.27 -0.94
C LYS A 49 20.91 -15.20 0.54
N LEU A 50 21.13 -13.98 1.05
CA LEU A 50 21.44 -13.78 2.46
C LEU A 50 20.21 -13.94 3.37
N ALA A 51 19.05 -13.47 2.92
CA ALA A 51 17.81 -13.47 3.68
C ALA A 51 16.61 -13.67 2.76
N HIS A 52 15.50 -14.20 3.28
CA HIS A 52 14.26 -14.34 2.52
C HIS A 52 13.66 -12.96 2.20
N SER A 53 12.99 -12.84 1.06
CA SER A 53 12.38 -11.59 0.58
C SER A 53 11.43 -10.95 1.61
N GLU A 54 10.73 -11.77 2.39
CA GLU A 54 9.86 -11.34 3.48
C GLU A 54 10.64 -10.62 4.59
N THR A 55 11.81 -11.15 4.99
CA THR A 55 12.69 -10.51 5.98
C THR A 55 13.18 -9.15 5.49
N ILE A 56 13.54 -9.07 4.21
CA ILE A 56 13.97 -7.84 3.55
C ILE A 56 12.80 -6.83 3.50
N ARG A 57 11.61 -7.29 3.13
CA ARG A 57 10.39 -6.47 3.10
C ARG A 57 10.05 -5.89 4.47
N VAL A 58 10.12 -6.68 5.54
CA VAL A 58 9.84 -6.21 6.91
C VAL A 58 10.87 -5.16 7.34
N ARG A 59 12.15 -5.35 7.04
CA ARG A 59 13.23 -4.44 7.48
C ARG A 59 13.28 -3.11 6.73
N PHE A 60 12.92 -3.11 5.44
CA PHE A 60 12.92 -1.92 4.57
C PHE A 60 11.51 -1.34 4.35
N GLY A 61 10.48 -1.99 4.90
CA GLY A 61 9.06 -1.66 4.75
C GLY A 61 8.45 -2.18 3.44
N THR A 62 9.18 -2.11 2.33
CA THR A 62 8.74 -2.67 1.03
C THR A 62 9.94 -3.17 0.23
N TRP A 63 9.75 -4.20 -0.60
CA TRP A 63 10.79 -4.70 -1.51
C TRP A 63 11.35 -3.62 -2.44
N GLY A 64 10.46 -2.78 -3.01
CA GLY A 64 10.89 -1.68 -3.88
C GLY A 64 11.80 -0.67 -3.16
N LYS A 65 11.61 -0.43 -1.86
CA LYS A 65 12.53 0.40 -1.07
C LYS A 65 13.89 -0.27 -0.85
N ALA A 66 13.91 -1.60 -0.71
CA ALA A 66 15.16 -2.35 -0.59
C ALA A 66 15.95 -2.32 -1.90
N LEU A 67 15.28 -2.53 -3.05
CA LEU A 67 15.90 -2.41 -4.37
C LEU A 67 16.44 -1.00 -4.63
N GLN A 68 15.67 0.04 -4.30
CA GLN A 68 16.12 1.43 -4.42
C GLN A 68 17.37 1.71 -3.57
N ALA A 69 17.43 1.15 -2.36
CA ALA A 69 18.60 1.28 -1.49
C ALA A 69 19.84 0.56 -2.04
N ALA A 70 19.64 -0.47 -2.86
CA ALA A 70 20.67 -1.22 -3.58
C ALA A 70 20.98 -0.68 -4.99
N GLY A 71 20.55 0.56 -5.30
CA GLY A 71 20.74 1.16 -6.62
C GLY A 71 19.97 0.47 -7.76
N CYS A 72 19.16 -0.54 -7.46
CA CYS A 72 18.37 -1.28 -8.44
C CYS A 72 17.08 -0.54 -8.76
N ARG A 73 16.62 -0.68 -10.00
CA ARG A 73 15.32 -0.16 -10.44
C ARG A 73 14.22 -1.00 -9.81
N ALA A 74 13.48 -0.41 -8.88
CA ALA A 74 12.26 -1.04 -8.39
C ALA A 74 11.17 -0.93 -9.46
N GLU A 75 10.72 -2.07 -10.00
CA GLU A 75 9.43 -2.13 -10.67
C GLU A 75 8.34 -1.71 -9.67
N ARG A 76 7.88 -0.46 -9.77
CA ARG A 76 6.61 -0.06 -9.14
C ARG A 76 5.56 -0.94 -9.79
N GLY A 77 4.97 -1.83 -8.98
CA GLY A 77 3.86 -2.70 -9.38
C GLY A 77 2.93 -1.99 -10.35
N GLY A 78 2.65 -2.68 -11.47
CA GLY A 78 2.20 -2.13 -12.75
C GLY A 78 1.40 -0.84 -12.65
N LYS A 79 1.74 0.14 -13.50
CA LYS A 79 1.06 1.44 -13.59
C LYS A 79 -0.43 1.23 -13.41
N LEU A 80 -0.95 1.71 -12.29
CA LEU A 80 -2.36 1.62 -11.99
C LEU A 80 -3.12 2.44 -13.03
N ASP A 81 -3.81 1.75 -13.93
CA ASP A 81 -4.63 2.39 -14.95
C ASP A 81 -6.09 2.46 -14.48
N PRO A 82 -6.60 3.66 -14.14
CA PRO A 82 -7.99 3.83 -13.72
C PRO A 82 -8.99 3.38 -14.78
N LYS A 83 -8.63 3.43 -16.07
CA LYS A 83 -9.50 2.99 -17.16
C LYS A 83 -9.74 1.48 -17.10
N SER A 84 -8.67 0.71 -16.96
CA SER A 84 -8.73 -0.75 -16.77
C SER A 84 -9.57 -1.14 -15.55
N MET A 85 -9.48 -0.38 -14.44
CA MET A 85 -10.29 -0.62 -13.25
C MET A 85 -11.79 -0.40 -13.49
N VAL A 86 -12.15 0.68 -14.17
CA VAL A 86 -13.54 0.98 -14.53
C VAL A 86 -14.10 -0.10 -15.46
N LYS A 87 -13.30 -0.52 -16.45
CA LYS A 87 -13.67 -1.60 -17.37
C LYS A 87 -13.98 -2.89 -16.63
N ALA A 88 -13.06 -3.36 -15.78
CA ALA A 88 -13.27 -4.57 -14.98
C ALA A 88 -14.53 -4.48 -14.09
N PHE A 89 -14.82 -3.29 -13.53
CA PHE A 89 -16.04 -3.08 -12.75
C PHE A 89 -17.31 -3.11 -13.61
N ARG A 90 -17.29 -2.50 -14.80
CA ARG A 90 -18.42 -2.56 -15.76
C ARG A 90 -18.67 -3.99 -16.23
N ASP A 91 -17.62 -4.75 -16.51
CA ASP A 91 -17.72 -6.14 -16.96
C ASP A 91 -18.33 -7.03 -15.86
N CYS A 92 -17.86 -6.89 -14.61
CA CYS A 92 -18.42 -7.57 -13.45
C CYS A 92 -19.91 -7.19 -13.20
N TRP A 93 -20.27 -5.91 -13.35
CA TRP A 93 -21.66 -5.46 -13.24
C TRP A 93 -22.54 -6.09 -14.33
N ARG A 94 -22.06 -6.16 -15.57
CA ARG A 94 -22.79 -6.80 -16.68
C ARG A 94 -23.03 -8.29 -16.42
N GLU A 95 -22.04 -8.99 -15.89
CA GLU A 95 -22.13 -10.42 -15.57
C GLU A 95 -23.18 -10.70 -14.48
N HIS A 96 -23.15 -9.92 -13.40
CA HIS A 96 -24.10 -10.09 -12.28
C HIS A 96 -25.46 -9.40 -12.49
N LYS A 97 -25.66 -8.68 -13.61
CA LYS A 97 -26.84 -7.87 -13.93
C LYS A 97 -27.27 -6.91 -12.80
N SER A 98 -26.35 -6.59 -11.89
CA SER A 98 -26.58 -5.82 -10.67
C SER A 98 -25.25 -5.23 -10.19
N VAL A 99 -25.32 -4.18 -9.37
CA VAL A 99 -24.11 -3.54 -8.82
C VAL A 99 -23.31 -4.61 -8.06
N PRO A 100 -22.07 -4.91 -8.47
CA PRO A 100 -21.34 -6.00 -7.87
C PRO A 100 -21.00 -5.67 -6.42
N THR A 101 -21.22 -6.64 -5.54
CA THR A 101 -20.78 -6.56 -4.15
C THR A 101 -19.25 -6.64 -4.06
N LEU A 102 -18.69 -6.27 -2.92
CA LEU A 102 -17.24 -6.33 -2.69
C LEU A 102 -16.70 -7.73 -2.99
N ARG A 103 -17.38 -8.76 -2.48
CA ARG A 103 -16.94 -10.15 -2.64
C ARG A 103 -17.00 -10.61 -4.11
N GLN A 104 -18.08 -10.31 -4.82
CA GLN A 104 -18.23 -10.65 -6.25
C GLN A 104 -17.13 -10.00 -7.11
N LEU A 105 -16.84 -8.72 -6.86
CA LEU A 105 -15.76 -8.05 -7.59
C LEU A 105 -14.39 -8.64 -7.25
N GLU A 106 -14.13 -8.99 -6.00
CA GLU A 106 -12.86 -9.63 -5.61
C GLU A 106 -12.68 -10.99 -6.29
N GLU A 107 -13.71 -11.84 -6.28
CA GLU A 107 -13.73 -13.12 -6.99
C GLU A 107 -13.52 -12.93 -8.50
N PHE A 108 -14.18 -11.94 -9.11
CA PHE A 108 -14.01 -11.61 -10.53
C PHE A 108 -12.57 -11.18 -10.87
N LEU A 109 -11.97 -10.33 -10.03
CA LEU A 109 -10.60 -9.83 -10.23
C LEU A 109 -9.55 -10.94 -10.09
N ASP A 110 -9.74 -11.83 -9.11
CA ASP A 110 -8.86 -12.98 -8.91
C ASP A 110 -9.00 -13.99 -10.06
N HIS A 111 -10.23 -14.25 -10.54
CA HIS A 111 -10.48 -15.13 -11.69
C HIS A 111 -9.82 -14.63 -12.98
N HIS A 112 -9.93 -13.32 -13.26
CA HIS A 112 -9.36 -12.70 -14.45
C HIS A 112 -7.89 -12.28 -14.27
N LYS A 113 -7.27 -12.57 -13.12
CA LYS A 113 -5.86 -12.29 -12.80
C LYS A 113 -5.47 -10.83 -13.04
N TYR A 114 -6.33 -9.88 -12.67
CA TYR A 114 -6.01 -8.45 -12.78
C TYR A 114 -4.86 -8.05 -11.83
N PRO A 115 -4.01 -7.08 -12.20
CA PRO A 115 -2.87 -6.65 -11.37
C PRO A 115 -3.27 -5.78 -10.17
N PHE A 116 -4.55 -5.43 -10.02
CA PHE A 116 -5.07 -4.59 -8.94
C PHE A 116 -6.12 -5.33 -8.11
N ARG A 117 -6.15 -5.04 -6.81
CA ARG A 117 -7.08 -5.61 -5.85
C ARG A 117 -8.21 -4.66 -5.49
N ILE A 118 -9.23 -5.18 -4.81
CA ILE A 118 -10.40 -4.40 -4.40
C ILE A 118 -10.08 -3.17 -3.55
N LYS A 119 -9.06 -3.26 -2.68
CA LYS A 119 -8.59 -2.13 -1.86
C LYS A 119 -8.12 -0.94 -2.71
N THR A 120 -7.67 -1.20 -3.94
CA THR A 120 -7.25 -0.14 -4.87
C THR A 120 -8.43 0.72 -5.31
N TYR A 121 -9.64 0.16 -5.47
CA TYR A 121 -10.85 0.92 -5.80
C TYR A 121 -11.23 1.92 -4.70
N ALA A 122 -11.08 1.52 -3.43
CA ALA A 122 -11.32 2.41 -2.30
C ALA A 122 -10.34 3.60 -2.29
N LYS A 123 -9.07 3.37 -2.63
CA LYS A 123 -8.03 4.41 -2.70
C LYS A 123 -8.25 5.38 -3.86
N VAL A 124 -8.60 4.87 -5.04
CA VAL A 124 -8.72 5.63 -6.28
C VAL A 124 -10.04 6.39 -6.38
N PHE A 125 -11.16 5.68 -6.17
CA PHE A 125 -12.51 6.17 -6.43
C PHE A 125 -13.28 6.51 -5.14
N GLY A 126 -12.74 6.16 -3.96
CA GLY A 126 -13.42 6.35 -2.68
C GLY A 126 -14.46 5.27 -2.35
N GLY A 127 -14.46 4.16 -3.09
CA GLY A 127 -15.32 2.99 -2.85
C GLY A 127 -16.23 2.65 -4.05
N LEU A 128 -16.75 1.42 -4.06
CA LEU A 128 -17.55 0.90 -5.17
C LEU A 128 -18.87 1.66 -5.36
N GLY A 129 -19.59 1.98 -4.28
CA GLY A 129 -20.85 2.72 -4.38
C GLY A 129 -20.70 4.15 -4.92
N ARG A 130 -19.51 4.76 -4.79
CA ARG A 130 -19.23 6.06 -5.42
C ARG A 130 -18.90 5.90 -6.89
N LEU A 131 -18.15 4.86 -7.25
CA LEU A 131 -17.87 4.51 -8.64
C LEU A 131 -19.16 4.17 -9.39
N ALA A 132 -20.04 3.36 -8.80
CA ALA A 132 -21.32 2.98 -9.40
C ALA A 132 -22.20 4.20 -9.68
N ARG A 133 -22.35 5.11 -8.71
CA ARG A 133 -23.08 6.38 -8.91
C ARG A 133 -22.49 7.21 -10.03
N ARG A 134 -21.16 7.35 -10.09
CA ARG A 134 -20.50 8.09 -11.18
C ARG A 134 -20.75 7.47 -12.54
N ILE A 135 -20.75 6.14 -12.65
CA ILE A 135 -21.06 5.44 -13.91
C ILE A 135 -22.49 5.75 -14.36
N VAL A 136 -23.45 5.76 -13.43
CA VAL A 136 -24.85 6.15 -13.73
C VAL A 136 -24.92 7.61 -14.17
N GLN A 137 -24.24 8.54 -13.47
CA GLN A 137 -24.21 9.95 -13.86
C GLN A 137 -23.62 10.19 -15.25
N VAL A 138 -22.63 9.37 -15.66
CA VAL A 138 -22.12 9.43 -17.04
C VAL A 138 -23.16 8.92 -18.03
N GLN A 139 -23.92 7.88 -17.69
CA GLN A 139 -24.99 7.35 -18.53
C GLN A 139 -26.14 8.36 -18.71
N GLU A 140 -26.50 9.09 -17.66
CA GLU A 140 -27.52 10.15 -17.69
C GLU A 140 -27.02 11.45 -18.35
N GLY A 141 -25.74 11.51 -18.76
CA GLY A 141 -25.14 12.70 -19.37
C GLY A 141 -24.81 13.84 -18.40
N GLU A 142 -25.01 13.64 -17.09
CA GLU A 142 -24.65 14.60 -16.05
C GLU A 142 -23.13 14.75 -15.85
N LEU A 143 -22.36 13.74 -16.27
CA LEU A 143 -20.90 13.69 -16.09
C LEU A 143 -20.20 13.26 -17.38
N GLN A 144 -19.07 13.90 -17.68
CA GLN A 144 -18.20 13.48 -18.79
C GLN A 144 -17.43 12.20 -18.40
N GLU A 145 -17.27 11.27 -19.35
CA GLU A 145 -16.51 10.02 -19.15
C GLU A 145 -15.06 10.31 -18.70
N ALA A 146 -14.47 11.43 -19.12
CA ALA A 146 -13.14 11.86 -18.70
C ALA A 146 -13.04 12.13 -17.18
N ASP A 147 -14.10 12.65 -16.56
CA ASP A 147 -14.15 12.94 -15.13
C ASP A 147 -14.28 11.66 -14.27
N LEU A 148 -14.71 10.55 -14.87
CA LEU A 148 -14.75 9.25 -14.21
C LEU A 148 -13.36 8.79 -13.76
N TYR A 149 -12.34 9.07 -14.58
CA TYR A 149 -10.95 8.68 -14.35
C TYR A 149 -10.19 9.63 -13.41
N ARG A 150 -10.81 10.74 -13.00
CA ARG A 150 -10.18 11.74 -12.15
C ARG A 150 -9.94 11.17 -10.75
N LEU A 151 -8.67 10.92 -10.44
CA LEU A 151 -8.24 10.37 -9.16
C LEU A 151 -8.71 11.26 -8.00
N ARG A 152 -9.22 10.64 -6.94
CA ARG A 152 -9.51 11.38 -5.70
C ARG A 152 -8.21 11.97 -5.15
N LYS A 153 -8.14 13.30 -5.03
CA LYS A 153 -7.17 13.95 -4.15
C LYS A 153 -7.56 13.57 -2.71
N ILE A 154 -6.79 12.68 -2.09
CA ILE A 154 -6.96 12.37 -0.67
C ILE A 154 -6.35 13.55 0.07
N GLU A 155 -7.17 14.47 0.55
CA GLU A 155 -6.70 15.45 1.52
C GLU A 155 -6.28 14.70 2.80
N PRO A 156 -5.12 15.06 3.38
CA PRO A 156 -4.70 14.45 4.63
C PRO A 156 -5.79 14.68 5.68
N ARG A 157 -6.11 13.61 6.43
CA ARG A 157 -7.09 13.68 7.51
C ARG A 157 -6.61 14.76 8.47
N ARG A 158 -7.34 15.88 8.58
CA ARG A 158 -7.02 16.93 9.55
C ARG A 158 -6.98 16.26 10.91
N ASP A 159 -5.80 16.28 11.54
CA ASP A 159 -5.60 15.68 12.85
C ASP A 159 -6.58 16.36 13.81
N ARG A 160 -7.56 15.60 14.30
CA ARG A 160 -8.57 16.10 15.25
C ARG A 160 -8.02 16.12 16.68
N THR A 161 -6.75 15.81 16.87
CA THR A 161 -6.07 15.95 18.15
C THR A 161 -5.92 17.44 18.46
N VAL A 162 -6.95 18.01 19.10
CA VAL A 162 -6.81 19.23 19.89
C VAL A 162 -5.67 18.96 20.86
N SER A 163 -4.58 19.73 20.75
CA SER A 163 -3.41 19.55 21.61
C SER A 163 -3.85 19.53 23.09
N LEU A 164 -3.24 18.67 23.91
CA LEU A 164 -3.59 18.56 25.34
C LEU A 164 -3.54 19.91 26.07
N ARG A 165 -2.68 20.85 25.60
CA ARG A 165 -2.64 22.25 26.07
C ARG A 165 -3.96 22.99 25.89
N LEU A 166 -4.62 22.84 24.74
CA LEU A 166 -5.89 23.51 24.44
C LEU A 166 -7.08 22.92 25.22
N ARG A 167 -6.99 21.68 25.71
CA ARG A 167 -8.02 21.08 26.58
C ARG A 167 -7.96 21.63 28.02
N MET A 168 -6.76 21.91 28.51
CA MET A 168 -6.54 22.37 29.90
C MET A 168 -7.00 23.82 30.12
N THR A 169 -6.94 24.68 29.09
CA THR A 169 -7.31 26.09 29.22
C THR A 169 -8.82 26.35 29.34
N CYS A 170 -9.67 25.43 28.91
CA CYS A 170 -11.13 25.57 29.09
C CYS A 170 -11.64 25.11 30.46
N SER A 171 -10.84 24.40 31.27
CA SER A 171 -11.27 23.88 32.57
C SER A 171 -10.90 24.78 33.78
N SER A 172 -10.13 25.86 33.58
CA SER A 172 -9.67 26.74 34.67
C SER A 172 -10.45 28.06 34.80
N GLY A 173 -11.62 28.18 34.17
CA GLY A 173 -12.43 29.41 34.14
C GLY A 173 -13.67 29.44 35.03
N MET A 174 -13.79 28.60 36.07
CA MET A 174 -14.87 28.71 37.07
C MET A 174 -14.31 28.55 38.48
N ALA A 175 -13.71 29.60 39.01
CA ALA A 175 -13.65 29.81 40.46
C ALA A 175 -13.40 31.29 40.77
N ILE A 176 -14.27 31.83 41.64
CA ILE A 176 -14.10 33.02 42.50
C ILE A 176 -14.56 34.38 41.92
N ALA A 177 -15.80 34.74 42.26
CA ALA A 177 -16.21 36.07 42.72
C ALA A 177 -17.39 35.82 43.69
N ALA A 178 -17.12 35.76 44.99
CA ALA A 178 -17.28 36.83 45.99
C ALA A 178 -18.69 36.80 46.60
#